data_AF-N1U998-F1
#
_entry.id   AF-N1U998-F1
#
_cell.length_a   1.000
_cell.length_b   1.000
_cell.length_c   1.000
_cell.angle_alpha   90.00
_cell.angle_beta   90.00
_cell.angle_gamma   90.00
#
_symmetry.space_group_name_H-M   'P 1'
#
loop_
_entity.id
_entity.type
_entity.pdbx_description
1 polymer ?
#
loop_
_entity_poly.entity_id
_entity_poly.type
_entity_poly.pdbx_seq_one_letter_code
_entity_poly.pdbx_strand_id
1 'polypeptide(L)' 'MNDDDPLFRTFLGIDSETDHLPVGDERNLWNPKALIQKNKEIREMEINFESEARIVAEVLRSRLGH' A
#
# COMPACT_ATOMS: atom_id res chain seq x y z
N MET A 1 11.82 -2.20 -17.31
CA MET A 1 10.73 -1.36 -16.76
C MET A 1 11.20 0.08 -16.79
N ASN A 2 10.33 0.98 -17.19
CA ASN A 2 10.59 2.42 -17.14
C ASN A 2 9.83 2.96 -15.91
N ASP A 3 10.36 3.98 -15.24
CA ASP A 3 9.73 4.62 -14.07
C ASP A 3 8.37 5.27 -14.42
N ASP A 4 8.08 5.42 -15.71
CA ASP A 4 6.80 5.90 -16.23
C ASP A 4 5.73 4.83 -16.43
N ASP A 5 5.99 3.55 -16.14
CA ASP A 5 4.97 2.51 -16.31
C ASP A 5 3.78 2.79 -15.37
N PRO A 6 2.57 3.02 -15.91
CA PRO A 6 1.40 3.36 -15.11
C PRO A 6 1.10 2.33 -14.01
N LEU A 7 1.44 1.05 -14.23
CA LEU A 7 1.23 0.01 -13.23
C LEU A 7 2.15 0.18 -12.00
N PHE A 8 3.38 0.64 -12.21
CA PHE A 8 4.31 0.94 -11.12
C PHE A 8 3.95 2.24 -10.41
N ARG A 9 3.47 3.24 -11.16
CA ARG A 9 2.98 4.51 -10.59
C ARG A 9 1.81 4.32 -9.64
N THR A 10 0.91 3.36 -9.89
CA THR A 10 -0.17 3.04 -8.94
C THR A 10 0.40 2.63 -7.58
N PHE A 11 1.35 1.69 -7.54
CA PHE A 11 1.95 1.26 -6.27
C PHE A 11 2.78 2.36 -5.61
N LEU A 12 3.47 3.20 -6.39
CA LEU A 12 4.18 4.36 -5.86
C LEU A 12 3.23 5.37 -5.20
N GLY A 13 2.05 5.59 -5.78
CA GLY A 13 1.01 6.43 -5.20
C GLY A 13 0.52 5.87 -3.86
N ILE A 14 0.19 4.58 -3.82
CA ILE A 14 -0.26 3.90 -2.59
C ILE A 14 0.83 3.97 -1.51
N ASP A 15 2.09 3.69 -1.86
CA ASP A 15 3.23 3.76 -0.93
C ASP A 15 3.37 5.19 -0.37
N SER A 16 3.32 6.21 -1.23
CA SER A 16 3.39 7.61 -0.81
C SER A 16 2.20 8.07 0.04
N GLU A 17 1.00 7.52 -0.14
CA GLU A 17 -0.18 7.88 0.64
C GLU A 17 -0.25 7.12 1.98
N THR A 18 0.57 6.08 2.14
CA THR A 18 0.55 5.20 3.33
C THR A 18 1.88 5.15 4.08
N ASP A 19 2.90 5.88 3.65
CA ASP A 19 4.27 5.87 4.20
C ASP A 19 4.35 6.24 5.69
N HIS A 20 3.40 7.03 6.18
CA HIS A 20 3.30 7.46 7.57
C HIS A 20 2.54 6.47 8.47
N LEU A 21 1.97 5.39 7.90
CA LEU A 21 1.21 4.41 8.64
C LEU A 21 2.15 3.35 9.24
N PRO A 22 2.11 3.14 10.57
CA PRO A 22 3.06 2.26 11.21
C PRO A 22 2.74 0.78 10.93
N VAL A 23 3.65 0.10 10.24
CA VAL A 23 3.51 -1.32 9.86
C VAL A 23 4.76 -2.11 10.24
N GLY A 24 4.59 -3.37 10.67
CA GLY A 24 5.71 -4.20 11.11
C GLY A 24 6.36 -3.73 12.42
N ASP A 25 7.68 -3.86 12.52
CA ASP A 25 8.43 -3.76 13.79
C ASP A 25 8.49 -2.35 14.37
N GLU A 26 8.36 -1.31 13.55
CA GLU A 26 8.36 0.09 14.02
C GLU A 26 7.25 0.36 15.03
N ARG A 27 6.15 -0.41 14.97
CA ARG A 27 4.99 -0.29 15.85
C ARG A 27 5.37 -0.45 17.33
N ASN A 28 6.48 -1.12 17.64
CA ASN A 28 7.01 -1.25 18.99
C ASN A 28 7.47 0.08 19.60
N LEU A 29 7.74 1.08 18.76
CA LEU A 29 8.18 2.42 19.17
C LEU A 29 7.01 3.41 19.30
N TRP A 30 5.81 3.01 18.89
CA TRP A 30 4.65 3.90 18.84
C TRP A 30 3.82 3.85 20.13
N ASN A 31 3.17 4.98 20.43
CA ASN A 31 2.21 5.03 21.52
C ASN A 31 1.01 4.10 21.23
N PRO A 32 0.60 3.21 22.16
CA PRO A 32 -0.50 2.28 21.93
C PRO A 32 -1.83 2.95 21.54
N LYS A 33 -2.13 4.14 22.08
CA LYS A 33 -3.35 4.88 21.71
C LYS A 33 -3.29 5.42 20.28
N ALA A 34 -2.11 5.87 19.84
CA ALA A 34 -1.92 6.31 18.46
C ALA A 34 -2.08 5.13 17.48
N LEU A 35 -1.57 3.95 17.84
CA LEU A 35 -1.74 2.72 17.06
C LEU A 35 -3.22 2.35 16.86
N ILE A 36 -4.07 2.51 17.88
CA ILE A 36 -5.51 2.25 17.73
C ILE A 36 -6.14 3.13 16.65
N GLN A 37 -5.76 4.42 16.61
CA GLN A 37 -6.29 5.33 15.59
C GLN A 37 -5.72 5.01 14.21
N LYS A 38 -4.41 4.75 14.12
CA LYS A 38 -3.74 4.41 12.85
C LYS A 38 -4.20 3.07 12.28
N ASN A 39 -4.60 2.11 13.10
CA ASN A 39 -5.19 0.86 12.61
C ASN A 39 -6.51 1.08 11.85
N LYS A 40 -7.30 2.09 12.24
CA LYS A 40 -8.53 2.43 11.49
C LYS A 40 -8.19 2.99 10.12
N GLU A 41 -7.21 3.89 10.08
CA GLU A 41 -6.72 4.51 8.85
C GLU A 41 -6.10 3.47 7.91
N ILE A 42 -5.29 2.53 8.43
CA ILE A 42 -4.79 1.38 7.66
C ILE A 42 -5.95 0.61 7.05
N ARG A 43 -6.99 0.31 7.84
CA ARG A 43 -8.15 -0.43 7.36
C ARG A 43 -8.92 0.31 6.25
N GLU A 44 -9.04 1.62 6.39
CA GLU A 44 -9.65 2.49 5.37
C GLU A 44 -8.83 2.49 4.08
N MET A 45 -7.50 2.64 4.17
CA MET A 45 -6.61 2.60 3.01
C MET A 45 -6.62 1.22 2.32
N GLU A 46 -6.62 0.13 3.08
CA GLU A 46 -6.76 -1.23 2.54
C GLU A 46 -8.04 -1.34 1.70
N ILE A 47 -9.19 -0.92 2.24
CA ILE A 47 -10.47 -0.97 1.53
C ILE A 47 -10.46 -0.07 0.28
N ASN A 48 -9.90 1.14 0.39
CA ASN A 48 -9.88 2.10 -0.70
C ASN A 48 -9.03 1.63 -1.88
N PHE A 49 -7.87 1.02 -1.61
CA PHE A 49 -6.92 0.63 -2.64
C PHE A 49 -7.02 -0.84 -3.08
N GLU A 50 -7.71 -1.73 -2.31
CA GLU A 50 -7.76 -3.18 -2.58
C GLU A 50 -8.11 -3.50 -4.03
N SER A 51 -9.17 -2.89 -4.56
CA SER A 51 -9.66 -3.17 -5.91
C SER A 51 -8.64 -2.77 -6.98
N GLU A 52 -8.08 -1.57 -6.88
CA GLU A 52 -7.11 -1.06 -7.83
C GLU A 52 -5.79 -1.84 -7.76
N ALA A 53 -5.24 -2.02 -6.56
CA ALA A 53 -4.01 -2.76 -6.33
C ALA A 53 -4.11 -4.19 -6.86
N ARG A 54 -5.26 -4.85 -6.67
CA ARG A 54 -5.50 -6.20 -7.19
C ARG A 54 -5.50 -6.24 -8.72
N ILE A 55 -6.22 -5.33 -9.38
CA ILE A 55 -6.26 -5.27 -10.85
C ILE A 55 -4.84 -5.06 -11.40
N VAL A 56 -4.09 -4.11 -10.86
CA VAL A 56 -2.73 -3.81 -11.29
C VAL A 56 -1.80 -5.01 -11.07
N ALA A 57 -1.91 -5.67 -9.91
CA ALA A 57 -1.13 -6.87 -9.62
C ALA A 57 -1.43 -8.03 -10.60
N GLU A 58 -2.69 -8.24 -10.96
CA GLU A 58 -3.10 -9.27 -11.94
C GLU A 58 -2.53 -8.97 -13.34
N VAL A 59 -2.52 -7.70 -13.76
CA VAL A 59 -1.91 -7.26 -15.01
C VAL A 59 -0.39 -7.44 -14.99
N LEU A 60 0.28 -7.03 -13.90
CA LEU A 60 1.73 -7.22 -13.75
C LEU A 60 2.11 -8.69 -13.77
N ARG A 61 1.38 -9.55 -13.05
CA ARG A 61 1.60 -10.99 -13.07
C ARG A 61 1.48 -11.56 -14.47
N SER A 62 0.51 -11.11 -15.25
CA SER A 62 0.31 -11.57 -16.64
C SER A 62 1.42 -11.08 -17.59
N ARG A 63 2.00 -9.90 -17.33
CA ARG A 63 3.12 -9.34 -18.11
C ARG A 63 4.47 -9.98 -17.76
N LEU A 64 4.67 -10.37 -16.50
CA LEU A 64 5.96 -10.80 -15.96
C LEU A 64 6.06 -12.31 -15.75
N GLY A 65 4.92 -13.01 -15.70
CA GLY A 65 4.86 -14.47 -15.66
C GLY A 65 5.17 -15.06 -17.02
N HIS A 66 6.46 -15.20 -17.33
CA HIS A 66 6.96 -16.23 -18.25
C HIS A 66 7.14 -17.55 -17.51
#